data_AF-A0A6J1Z8J7-F1
#
_entry.id   AF-A0A6J1Z8J7-F1
#
_cell.length_a   1.000
_cell.length_b   1.000
_cell.length_c   1.000
_cell.angle_alpha   90.00
_cell.angle_beta   90.00
_cell.angle_gamma   90.00
#
_symmetry.space_group_name_H-M   'P 1'
#
loop_
_entity.id
_entity.type
_entity.pdbx_description
1 polymer ?
#
loop_
_entity_poly.entity_id
_entity_poly.type
_entity_poly.pdbx_seq_one_letter_code
_entity_poly.pdbx_strand_id
1 'polypeptide(L)'
;MTGTDCLKTQWCYIGADILNKEEQFQEEILKERIAKAEADVWVQADKRQKQAIEKALEEANDKHKMNIQILEEEHQKDLQEMAAKTKMEMHQNMEDELQREHLAAEQRMVHRIQRIMMECHREKVQAVEKARAEERQMAQEAIQAQKRMAMEELLNTGITAMKDQKKNVSQLIKEKEHEMNVYYCMAQRQKQEEVQEVLQEAEKTHQATLGNVMDKLVNTQGELLSIVKQLGIMTNWKDFLEEELQETRAAFQKYINYTFPKLSPGHADFILPERKKTPSNLIIEENETTLD
;
A
#
# COMPACT_ATOMS: atom_id res chain seq x y z
N MET A 1 -153.82 -140.83 49.87
CA MET A 1 -153.35 -141.09 51.24
C MET A 1 -152.34 -139.99 51.58
N THR A 2 -152.87 -138.83 52.02
CA THR A 2 -152.60 -138.17 53.32
C THR A 2 -151.15 -137.64 53.39
N GLY A 3 -150.81 -136.38 53.12
CA GLY A 3 -151.57 -135.13 53.27
C GLY A 3 -150.85 -134.21 54.27
N THR A 4 -149.57 -133.88 54.03
CA THR A 4 -148.83 -132.84 54.79
C THR A 4 -147.49 -132.40 54.14
N ASP A 5 -147.18 -132.79 52.89
CA ASP A 5 -145.89 -132.44 52.23
C ASP A 5 -145.98 -131.26 51.23
N CYS A 6 -147.13 -130.59 51.13
CA CYS A 6 -147.37 -129.51 50.15
C CYS A 6 -147.19 -128.08 50.72
N LEU A 7 -147.03 -127.92 52.04
CA LEU A 7 -146.87 -126.60 52.69
C LEU A 7 -145.41 -126.21 53.00
N LYS A 8 -144.45 -127.14 52.87
CA LYS A 8 -143.01 -126.88 53.09
C LYS A 8 -142.32 -126.27 51.86
N THR A 9 -142.76 -126.60 50.66
CA THR A 9 -142.16 -126.15 49.40
C THR A 9 -142.58 -124.75 48.95
N GLN A 10 -143.74 -124.24 49.41
CA GLN A 10 -144.22 -122.90 49.07
C GLN A 10 -143.62 -121.79 49.97
N TRP A 11 -143.27 -122.11 51.23
CA TRP A 11 -142.54 -121.19 52.12
C TRP A 11 -141.05 -121.06 51.77
N CYS A 12 -140.41 -122.11 51.24
CA CYS A 12 -139.03 -122.03 50.74
C CYS A 12 -138.88 -121.14 49.50
N TYR A 13 -139.89 -121.09 48.61
CA TYR A 13 -139.82 -120.28 47.38
C TYR A 13 -139.96 -118.78 47.66
N ILE A 14 -140.80 -118.40 48.63
CA ILE A 14 -140.94 -117.00 49.06
C ILE A 14 -139.70 -116.56 49.86
N GLY A 15 -139.15 -117.43 50.70
CA GLY A 15 -137.91 -117.17 51.43
C GLY A 15 -136.71 -116.95 50.50
N ALA A 16 -136.59 -117.75 49.44
CA ALA A 16 -135.52 -117.61 48.44
C ALA A 16 -135.67 -116.34 47.58
N ASP A 17 -136.90 -115.92 47.22
CA ASP A 17 -137.14 -114.68 46.46
C ASP A 17 -136.88 -113.42 47.31
N ILE A 18 -137.17 -113.44 48.61
CA ILE A 18 -136.81 -112.36 49.53
C ILE A 18 -135.29 -112.30 49.75
N LEU A 19 -134.62 -113.45 49.90
CA LEU A 19 -133.16 -113.48 50.03
C LEU A 19 -132.45 -112.96 48.78
N ASN A 20 -132.94 -113.34 47.59
CA ASN A 20 -132.38 -112.89 46.32
C ASN A 20 -132.61 -111.38 46.09
N LYS A 21 -133.77 -110.84 46.49
CA LYS A 21 -134.03 -109.39 46.44
C LYS A 21 -133.18 -108.61 47.43
N GLU A 22 -132.96 -109.15 48.63
CA GLU A 22 -132.05 -108.54 49.61
C GLU A 22 -130.59 -108.62 49.11
N GLU A 23 -130.16 -109.74 48.53
CA GLU A 23 -128.83 -109.88 47.91
C GLU A 23 -128.65 -108.87 46.76
N GLN A 24 -129.63 -108.72 45.87
CA GLN A 24 -129.59 -107.72 44.80
C GLN A 24 -129.54 -106.30 45.34
N PHE A 25 -130.30 -105.98 46.39
CA PHE A 25 -130.28 -104.65 47.02
C PHE A 25 -128.93 -104.37 47.71
N GLN A 26 -128.36 -105.35 48.42
CA GLN A 26 -127.02 -105.23 49.01
C GLN A 26 -125.93 -105.13 47.93
N GLU A 27 -126.08 -105.84 46.80
CA GLU A 27 -125.16 -105.79 45.67
C GLU A 27 -125.25 -104.44 44.93
N GLU A 28 -126.44 -103.86 44.79
CA GLU A 28 -126.62 -102.50 44.24
C GLU A 28 -126.01 -101.44 45.16
N ILE A 29 -126.22 -101.54 46.48
CA ILE A 29 -125.57 -100.65 47.46
C ILE A 29 -124.04 -100.81 47.41
N LEU A 30 -123.54 -102.04 47.25
CA LEU A 30 -122.11 -102.30 47.11
C LEU A 30 -121.57 -101.71 45.81
N LYS A 31 -122.26 -101.89 44.68
CA LYS A 31 -121.91 -101.29 43.38
C LYS A 31 -121.93 -99.77 43.44
N GLU A 32 -122.91 -99.17 44.10
CA GLU A 32 -122.98 -97.71 44.29
C GLU A 32 -121.81 -97.20 45.16
N ARG A 33 -121.48 -97.91 46.24
CA ARG A 33 -120.30 -97.59 47.08
C ARG A 33 -118.98 -97.76 46.33
N ILE A 34 -118.85 -98.79 45.49
CA ILE A 34 -117.69 -99.00 44.64
C ILE A 34 -117.60 -97.88 43.60
N ALA A 35 -118.68 -97.56 42.89
CA ALA A 35 -118.71 -96.47 41.91
C ALA A 35 -118.37 -95.11 42.55
N LYS A 36 -118.85 -94.87 43.78
CA LYS A 36 -118.51 -93.67 44.56
C LYS A 36 -117.03 -93.65 44.96
N ALA A 37 -116.49 -94.78 45.43
CA ALA A 37 -115.07 -94.89 45.76
C ALA A 37 -114.17 -94.77 44.52
N GLU A 38 -114.56 -95.35 43.37
CA GLU A 38 -113.88 -95.20 42.10
C GLU A 38 -113.90 -93.75 41.63
N ALA A 39 -115.04 -93.06 41.70
CA ALA A 39 -115.14 -91.64 41.38
C ALA A 39 -114.24 -90.79 42.29
N ASP A 40 -114.21 -91.05 43.61
CA ASP A 40 -113.34 -90.36 44.55
C ASP A 40 -111.85 -90.62 44.26
N VAL A 41 -111.48 -91.85 43.86
CA VAL A 41 -110.13 -92.20 43.42
C VAL A 41 -109.76 -91.47 42.13
N TRP A 42 -110.67 -91.38 41.15
CA TRP A 42 -110.45 -90.63 39.91
C TRP A 42 -110.27 -89.13 40.17
N VAL A 43 -111.05 -88.54 41.07
CA VAL A 43 -110.90 -87.13 41.46
C VAL A 43 -109.55 -86.90 42.16
N GLN A 44 -109.13 -87.82 43.04
CA GLN A 44 -107.80 -87.74 43.67
C GLN A 44 -106.67 -87.93 42.66
N ALA A 45 -106.82 -88.81 41.67
CA ALA A 45 -105.85 -89.05 40.61
C ALA A 45 -105.70 -87.81 39.72
N ASP A 46 -106.82 -87.21 39.26
CA ASP A 46 -106.82 -85.97 38.49
C ASP A 46 -106.18 -84.81 39.26
N LYS A 47 -106.48 -84.69 40.57
CA LYS A 47 -105.84 -83.69 41.43
C LYS A 47 -104.32 -83.90 41.55
N ARG A 48 -103.87 -85.13 41.79
CA ARG A 48 -102.43 -85.46 41.85
C ARG A 48 -101.74 -85.24 40.50
N GLN A 49 -102.40 -85.59 39.39
CA GLN A 49 -101.90 -85.37 38.05
C GLN A 49 -101.75 -83.87 37.75
N LYS A 50 -102.75 -83.06 38.05
CA LYS A 50 -102.68 -81.59 37.91
C LYS A 50 -101.54 -81.00 38.74
N GLN A 51 -101.39 -81.43 39.99
CA GLN A 51 -100.28 -81.00 40.86
C GLN A 51 -98.91 -81.43 40.32
N ALA A 52 -98.79 -82.65 39.78
CA ALA A 52 -97.54 -83.12 39.18
C ALA A 52 -97.19 -82.35 37.90
N ILE A 53 -98.18 -82.03 37.06
CA ILE A 53 -97.99 -81.21 35.86
C ILE A 53 -97.60 -79.78 36.23
N GLU A 54 -98.31 -79.16 37.18
CA GLU A 54 -98.01 -77.81 37.65
C GLU A 54 -96.59 -77.73 38.22
N LYS A 55 -96.20 -78.70 39.05
CA LYS A 55 -94.84 -78.79 39.57
C LYS A 55 -93.79 -78.98 38.47
N ALA A 56 -94.06 -79.84 37.48
CA ALA A 56 -93.14 -80.05 36.36
C ALA A 56 -93.00 -78.79 35.48
N LEU A 57 -94.08 -78.04 35.29
CA LEU A 57 -94.06 -76.75 34.58
C LEU A 57 -93.28 -75.70 35.36
N GLU A 58 -93.46 -75.63 36.68
CA GLU A 58 -92.72 -74.72 37.56
C GLU A 58 -91.22 -75.03 37.53
N GLU A 59 -90.83 -76.30 37.73
CA GLU A 59 -89.44 -76.74 37.66
C GLU A 59 -88.81 -76.48 36.28
N ALA A 60 -89.55 -76.72 35.19
CA ALA A 60 -89.08 -76.42 33.84
C ALA A 60 -88.90 -74.91 33.62
N ASN A 61 -89.84 -74.10 34.08
CA ASN A 61 -89.78 -72.64 33.98
C ASN A 61 -88.61 -72.07 34.79
N ASP A 62 -88.39 -72.56 36.01
CA ASP A 62 -87.26 -72.18 36.86
C ASP A 62 -85.92 -72.53 36.20
N LYS A 63 -85.82 -73.74 35.63
CA LYS A 63 -84.63 -74.16 34.88
C LYS A 63 -84.40 -73.29 33.65
N HIS A 64 -85.45 -72.96 32.89
CA HIS A 64 -85.35 -72.06 31.75
C HIS A 64 -84.89 -70.66 32.16
N LYS A 65 -85.46 -70.11 33.24
CA LYS A 65 -85.07 -68.82 33.79
C LYS A 65 -83.61 -68.80 34.22
N MET A 66 -83.14 -69.85 34.90
CA MET A 66 -81.74 -70.00 35.29
C MET A 66 -80.81 -70.06 34.06
N ASN A 67 -81.18 -70.84 33.04
CA ASN A 67 -80.41 -70.92 31.80
C ASN A 67 -80.34 -69.57 31.06
N ILE A 68 -81.45 -68.83 31.02
CA ILE A 68 -81.48 -67.49 30.41
C ILE A 68 -80.53 -66.55 31.16
N GLN A 69 -80.55 -66.56 32.50
CA GLN A 69 -79.65 -65.73 33.30
C GLN A 69 -78.18 -66.05 33.06
N ILE A 70 -77.82 -67.34 33.04
CA ILE A 70 -76.43 -67.77 32.75
C ILE A 70 -76.01 -67.28 31.35
N LEU A 71 -76.88 -67.44 30.34
CA LEU A 71 -76.58 -67.02 28.97
C LEU A 71 -76.46 -65.49 28.85
N GLU A 72 -77.30 -64.73 29.57
CA GLU A 72 -77.20 -63.26 29.64
C GLU A 72 -75.88 -62.83 30.29
N GLU A 73 -75.45 -63.48 31.37
CA GLU A 73 -74.16 -63.22 32.03
C GLU A 73 -72.97 -63.55 31.12
N GLU A 74 -73.01 -64.68 30.41
CA GLU A 74 -71.99 -65.07 29.42
C GLU A 74 -71.89 -64.04 28.29
N HIS A 75 -73.01 -63.69 27.66
CA HIS A 75 -73.04 -62.67 26.61
C HIS A 75 -72.55 -61.30 27.11
N GLN A 76 -72.93 -60.90 28.33
CA GLN A 76 -72.48 -59.64 28.91
C GLN A 76 -70.95 -59.64 29.12
N LYS A 77 -70.39 -60.76 29.56
CA LYS A 77 -68.94 -60.93 29.71
C LYS A 77 -68.22 -60.87 28.36
N ASP A 78 -68.73 -61.58 27.35
CA ASP A 78 -68.15 -61.57 26.00
C ASP A 78 -68.18 -60.18 25.37
N LEU A 79 -69.27 -59.43 25.57
CA LEU A 79 -69.38 -58.04 25.13
C LEU A 79 -68.36 -57.14 25.83
N GLN A 80 -68.13 -57.33 27.13
CA GLN A 80 -67.12 -56.57 27.88
C GLN A 80 -65.70 -56.90 27.42
N GLU A 81 -65.40 -58.18 27.17
CA GLU A 81 -64.09 -58.62 26.68
C GLU A 81 -63.82 -58.11 25.25
N MET A 82 -64.80 -58.22 24.36
CA MET A 82 -64.71 -57.68 23.00
C MET A 82 -64.55 -56.15 23.02
N ALA A 83 -65.31 -55.43 23.86
CA ALA A 83 -65.16 -53.98 24.00
C ALA A 83 -63.77 -53.61 24.53
N ALA A 84 -63.24 -54.34 25.51
CA ALA A 84 -61.89 -54.13 26.04
C ALA A 84 -60.82 -54.40 24.97
N LYS A 85 -60.95 -55.48 24.21
CA LYS A 85 -60.05 -55.85 23.12
C LYS A 85 -60.06 -54.81 22.00
N THR A 86 -61.24 -54.42 21.52
CA THR A 86 -61.37 -53.38 20.50
C THR A 86 -60.80 -52.04 20.98
N LYS A 87 -61.01 -51.68 22.25
CA LYS A 87 -60.40 -50.46 22.82
C LYS A 87 -58.87 -50.54 22.82
N MET A 88 -58.30 -51.69 23.18
CA MET A 88 -56.85 -51.89 23.17
C MET A 88 -56.28 -51.81 21.74
N GLU A 89 -56.90 -52.50 20.78
CA GLU A 89 -56.48 -52.46 19.37
C GLU A 89 -56.60 -51.04 18.79
N MET A 90 -57.66 -50.30 19.14
CA MET A 90 -57.82 -48.90 18.74
C MET A 90 -56.70 -48.03 19.31
N HIS A 91 -56.34 -48.18 20.58
CA HIS A 91 -55.25 -47.42 21.19
C HIS A 91 -53.89 -47.77 20.55
N GLN A 92 -53.62 -49.05 20.30
CA GLN A 92 -52.39 -49.47 19.64
C GLN A 92 -52.28 -48.89 18.23
N ASN A 93 -53.35 -48.98 17.43
CA ASN A 93 -53.37 -48.41 16.08
C ASN A 93 -53.16 -46.90 16.11
N MET A 94 -53.77 -46.19 17.07
CA MET A 94 -53.56 -44.75 17.23
C MET A 94 -52.13 -44.41 17.61
N GLU A 95 -51.50 -45.19 18.49
CA GLU A 95 -50.11 -45.00 18.89
C GLU A 95 -49.15 -45.27 17.73
N ASP A 96 -49.38 -46.33 16.95
CA ASP A 96 -48.58 -46.65 15.78
C ASP A 96 -48.65 -45.56 14.71
N GLU A 97 -49.84 -45.02 14.42
CA GLU A 97 -50.03 -43.89 13.49
C GLU A 97 -49.35 -42.62 14.01
N LEU A 98 -49.47 -42.34 15.32
CA LEU A 98 -48.81 -41.19 15.94
C LEU A 98 -47.27 -41.31 15.82
N GLN A 99 -46.72 -42.49 16.05
CA GLN A 99 -45.28 -42.75 15.91
C GLN A 99 -44.83 -42.58 14.45
N ARG A 100 -45.60 -43.07 13.48
CA ARG A 100 -45.29 -42.91 12.05
C ARG A 100 -45.24 -41.44 11.66
N GLU A 101 -46.25 -40.65 12.04
CA GLU A 101 -46.27 -39.21 11.75
C GLU A 101 -45.15 -38.46 12.47
N HIS A 102 -44.84 -38.83 13.72
CA HIS A 102 -43.73 -38.26 14.47
C HIS A 102 -42.40 -38.50 13.75
N LEU A 103 -42.10 -39.75 13.38
CA LEU A 103 -40.88 -40.10 12.66
C LEU A 103 -40.80 -39.39 11.29
N ALA A 104 -41.92 -39.31 10.57
CA ALA A 104 -41.97 -38.58 9.31
C ALA A 104 -41.73 -37.07 9.51
N ALA A 105 -42.26 -36.47 10.58
CA ALA A 105 -42.01 -35.07 10.93
C ALA A 105 -40.54 -34.82 11.31
N GLU A 106 -39.94 -35.71 12.09
CA GLU A 106 -38.51 -35.64 12.45
C GLU A 106 -37.62 -35.73 11.20
N GLN A 107 -37.88 -36.67 10.30
CA GLN A 107 -37.13 -36.79 9.04
C GLN A 107 -37.24 -35.53 8.19
N ARG A 108 -38.47 -34.96 8.08
CA ARG A 108 -38.68 -33.67 7.39
C ARG A 108 -37.87 -32.55 8.04
N MET A 109 -37.80 -32.52 9.38
CA MET A 109 -37.05 -31.51 10.12
C MET A 109 -35.54 -31.68 9.94
N VAL A 110 -35.03 -32.91 10.03
CA VAL A 110 -33.61 -33.23 9.79
C VAL A 110 -33.18 -32.80 8.38
N HIS A 111 -33.97 -33.13 7.36
CA HIS A 111 -33.67 -32.71 5.98
C HIS A 111 -33.65 -31.19 5.82
N ARG A 112 -34.58 -30.47 6.47
CA ARG A 112 -34.58 -28.99 6.47
C ARG A 112 -33.33 -28.44 7.15
N ILE A 113 -32.95 -28.98 8.31
CA ILE A 113 -31.76 -28.55 9.04
C ILE A 113 -30.50 -28.81 8.21
N GLN A 114 -30.37 -29.99 7.60
CA GLN A 114 -29.24 -30.33 6.74
C GLN A 114 -29.15 -29.38 5.53
N ARG A 115 -30.28 -29.05 4.90
CA ARG A 115 -30.33 -28.08 3.81
C ARG A 115 -29.84 -26.70 4.25
N ILE A 116 -30.37 -26.18 5.36
CA ILE A 116 -29.95 -24.88 5.91
C ILE A 116 -28.46 -24.90 6.26
N MET A 117 -27.95 -25.99 6.82
CA MET A 117 -26.52 -26.14 7.15
C MET A 117 -25.63 -26.08 5.90
N MET A 118 -26.04 -26.74 4.80
CA MET A 118 -25.33 -26.68 3.53
C MET A 118 -25.37 -25.28 2.91
N GLU A 119 -26.52 -24.61 2.96
CA GLU A 119 -26.67 -23.22 2.47
C GLU A 119 -25.80 -22.25 3.28
N CYS A 120 -25.84 -22.33 4.60
CA CYS A 120 -25.00 -21.52 5.49
C CYS A 120 -23.50 -21.78 5.26
N HIS A 121 -23.11 -23.05 5.07
CA HIS A 121 -21.73 -23.39 4.74
C HIS A 121 -21.29 -22.76 3.41
N ARG A 122 -22.13 -22.84 2.38
CA ARG A 122 -21.88 -22.22 1.07
C ARG A 122 -21.74 -20.70 1.20
N GLU A 123 -22.64 -20.05 1.92
CA GLU A 123 -22.60 -18.60 2.18
C GLU A 123 -21.34 -18.19 2.95
N LYS A 124 -20.94 -18.98 3.96
CA LYS A 124 -19.69 -18.76 4.69
C LYS A 124 -18.47 -18.83 3.77
N VAL A 125 -18.38 -19.84 2.91
CA VAL A 125 -17.26 -19.97 1.96
C VAL A 125 -17.24 -18.78 1.00
N GLN A 126 -18.38 -18.39 0.43
CA GLN A 126 -18.49 -17.23 -0.46
C GLN A 126 -18.10 -15.92 0.23
N ALA A 127 -18.53 -15.72 1.49
CA ALA A 127 -18.16 -14.55 2.28
C ALA A 127 -16.65 -14.49 2.55
N VAL A 128 -16.03 -15.63 2.90
CA VAL A 128 -14.57 -15.71 3.11
C VAL A 128 -13.80 -15.46 1.82
N GLU A 129 -14.26 -16.02 0.69
CA GLU A 129 -13.64 -15.79 -0.61
C GLU A 129 -13.72 -14.32 -1.03
N LYS A 130 -14.87 -13.69 -0.85
CA LYS A 130 -15.07 -12.27 -1.12
C LYS A 130 -14.18 -11.40 -0.24
N ALA A 131 -14.14 -11.65 1.07
CA ALA A 131 -13.28 -10.92 1.99
C ALA A 131 -11.79 -11.06 1.63
N ARG A 132 -11.34 -12.26 1.24
CA ARG A 132 -9.96 -12.49 0.78
C ARG A 132 -9.66 -11.79 -0.55
N ALA A 133 -10.63 -11.72 -1.46
CA ALA A 133 -10.46 -11.00 -2.72
C ALA A 133 -10.33 -9.48 -2.48
N GLU A 134 -11.16 -8.92 -1.61
CA GLU A 134 -11.09 -7.52 -1.19
C GLU A 134 -9.76 -7.21 -0.48
N GLU A 135 -9.31 -8.07 0.43
CA GLU A 135 -8.00 -7.93 1.10
C GLU A 135 -6.84 -7.95 0.10
N ARG A 136 -6.84 -8.87 -0.86
CA ARG A 136 -5.82 -8.92 -1.93
C ARG A 136 -5.83 -7.66 -2.79
N GLN A 137 -7.01 -7.15 -3.14
CA GLN A 137 -7.13 -5.93 -3.91
C GLN A 137 -6.56 -4.74 -3.14
N MET A 138 -6.94 -4.56 -1.87
CA MET A 138 -6.40 -3.50 -1.02
C MET A 138 -4.87 -3.61 -0.86
N ALA A 139 -4.35 -4.83 -0.66
CA ALA A 139 -2.91 -5.06 -0.57
C ALA A 139 -2.19 -4.68 -1.88
N GLN A 140 -2.77 -5.03 -3.03
CA GLN A 140 -2.22 -4.69 -4.34
C GLN A 140 -2.25 -3.17 -4.60
N GLU A 141 -3.33 -2.50 -4.23
CA GLU A 141 -3.45 -1.04 -4.31
C GLU A 141 -2.43 -0.34 -3.40
N ALA A 142 -2.24 -0.83 -2.17
CA ALA A 142 -1.23 -0.33 -1.24
C ALA A 142 0.20 -0.51 -1.77
N ILE A 143 0.52 -1.68 -2.34
CA ILE A 143 1.83 -1.92 -2.98
C ILE A 143 2.03 -0.98 -4.17
N GLN A 144 1.01 -0.77 -5.00
CA GLN A 144 1.10 0.17 -6.12
C GLN A 144 1.28 1.61 -5.66
N ALA A 145 0.56 2.04 -4.63
CA ALA A 145 0.71 3.36 -4.04
C ALA A 145 2.13 3.57 -3.49
N GLN A 146 2.65 2.60 -2.74
CA GLN A 146 4.01 2.64 -2.22
C GLN A 146 5.05 2.68 -3.35
N LYS A 147 4.84 1.89 -4.43
CA LYS A 147 5.72 1.92 -5.61
C LYS A 147 5.71 3.30 -6.29
N ARG A 148 4.55 3.95 -6.40
CA ARG A 148 4.43 5.31 -6.95
C ARG A 148 5.18 6.31 -6.06
N MET A 149 4.96 6.27 -4.74
CA MET A 149 5.66 7.14 -3.80
C MET A 149 7.18 6.96 -3.87
N ALA A 150 7.68 5.72 -3.83
CA ALA A 150 9.11 5.44 -3.91
C ALA A 150 9.72 5.89 -5.25
N MET A 151 8.98 5.76 -6.35
CA MET A 151 9.42 6.24 -7.67
C MET A 151 9.48 7.77 -7.73
N GLU A 152 8.50 8.46 -7.13
CA GLU A 152 8.48 9.91 -7.03
C GLU A 152 9.60 10.43 -6.12
N GLU A 153 9.84 9.79 -4.98
CA GLU A 153 10.99 10.09 -4.11
C GLU A 153 12.31 9.92 -4.85
N LEU A 154 12.51 8.80 -5.56
CA LEU A 154 13.71 8.57 -6.38
C LEU A 154 13.90 9.65 -7.46
N LEU A 155 12.83 10.04 -8.16
CA LEU A 155 12.87 11.11 -9.15
C LEU A 155 13.23 12.45 -8.52
N ASN A 156 12.60 12.80 -7.39
CA ASN A 156 12.85 14.05 -6.68
C ASN A 156 14.29 14.10 -6.14
N THR A 157 14.77 13.03 -5.51
CA THR A 157 16.17 12.91 -5.07
C THR A 157 17.14 12.96 -6.24
N GLY A 158 16.80 12.35 -7.38
CA GLY A 158 17.61 12.43 -8.60
C GLY A 158 17.69 13.87 -9.14
N ILE A 159 16.58 14.59 -9.18
CA ILE A 159 16.52 15.99 -9.63
C ILE A 159 17.33 16.89 -8.68
N THR A 160 17.21 16.72 -7.37
CA THR A 160 17.98 17.53 -6.40
C THR A 160 19.47 17.24 -6.50
N ALA A 161 19.87 15.96 -6.59
CA ALA A 161 21.27 15.57 -6.78
C ALA A 161 21.86 16.16 -8.07
N MET A 162 21.14 16.10 -9.20
CA MET A 162 21.59 16.74 -10.43
C MET A 162 21.68 18.26 -10.32
N LYS A 163 20.73 18.90 -9.63
CA LYS A 163 20.75 20.35 -9.40
C LYS A 163 21.96 20.76 -8.57
N ASP A 164 22.28 20.00 -7.53
CA ASP A 164 23.42 20.27 -6.65
C ASP A 164 24.75 19.96 -7.34
N GLN A 165 24.83 18.88 -8.13
CA GLN A 165 25.98 18.62 -9.00
C GLN A 165 26.19 19.77 -9.99
N LYS A 166 25.13 20.25 -10.65
CA LYS A 166 25.21 21.38 -11.58
C LYS A 166 25.69 22.65 -10.89
N LYS A 167 25.19 22.96 -9.68
CA LYS A 167 25.67 24.09 -8.89
C LYS A 167 27.14 23.96 -8.53
N ASN A 168 27.56 22.79 -8.05
CA ASN A 168 28.95 22.51 -7.68
C ASN A 168 29.88 22.69 -8.90
N VAL A 169 29.56 22.08 -10.04
CA VAL A 169 30.32 22.26 -11.29
C VAL A 169 30.36 23.73 -11.71
N SER A 170 29.23 24.45 -11.63
CA SER A 170 29.18 25.88 -11.98
C SER A 170 30.07 26.72 -11.05
N GLN A 171 30.13 26.38 -9.77
CA GLN A 171 30.99 27.04 -8.80
C GLN A 171 32.47 26.73 -9.07
N LEU A 172 32.81 25.48 -9.33
CA LEU A 172 34.16 25.06 -9.69
C LEU A 172 34.67 25.78 -10.96
N ILE A 173 33.80 25.95 -11.97
CA ILE A 173 34.15 26.71 -13.18
C ILE A 173 34.48 28.16 -12.83
N LYS A 174 33.67 28.82 -12.01
CA LYS A 174 33.92 30.21 -11.57
C LYS A 174 35.21 30.34 -10.77
N GLU A 175 35.48 29.40 -9.87
CA GLU A 175 36.71 29.36 -9.09
C GLU A 175 37.94 29.19 -9.99
N LYS A 176 37.86 28.29 -10.99
CA LYS A 176 38.95 28.08 -11.95
C LYS A 176 39.14 29.25 -12.91
N GLU A 177 38.08 29.91 -13.33
CA GLU A 177 38.15 31.13 -14.14
C GLU A 177 38.80 32.28 -13.35
N HIS A 178 38.45 32.42 -12.07
CA HIS A 178 39.09 33.41 -11.19
C HIS A 178 40.58 33.11 -11.00
N GLU A 179 40.94 31.85 -10.70
CA GLU A 179 42.33 31.41 -10.55
C GLU A 179 43.14 31.69 -11.83
N MET A 180 42.60 31.36 -13.00
CA MET A 180 43.22 31.63 -14.29
C MET A 180 43.41 33.14 -14.53
N ASN A 181 42.42 33.97 -14.22
CA ASN A 181 42.53 35.42 -14.32
C ASN A 181 43.60 36.01 -13.39
N VAL A 182 43.76 35.47 -12.18
CA VAL A 182 44.84 35.88 -11.27
C VAL A 182 46.20 35.56 -11.88
N TYR A 183 46.40 34.33 -12.37
CA TYR A 183 47.65 33.95 -13.03
C TYR A 183 47.94 34.79 -14.27
N TYR A 184 46.92 35.07 -15.09
CA TYR A 184 47.05 35.94 -16.26
C TYR A 184 47.49 37.36 -15.88
N CYS A 185 46.83 37.96 -14.88
CA CYS A 185 47.20 39.28 -14.35
C CYS A 185 48.64 39.31 -13.81
N MET A 186 49.07 38.25 -13.10
CA MET A 186 50.44 38.15 -12.59
C MET A 186 51.46 38.07 -13.74
N ALA A 187 51.22 37.21 -14.72
CA ALA A 187 52.10 37.07 -15.89
C ALA A 187 52.16 38.37 -16.72
N GLN A 188 51.04 39.08 -16.85
CA GLN A 188 50.99 40.37 -17.53
C GLN A 188 51.79 41.44 -16.78
N ARG A 189 51.66 41.52 -15.45
CA ARG A 189 52.47 42.43 -14.63
C ARG A 189 53.95 42.11 -14.74
N GLN A 190 54.34 40.84 -14.63
CA GLN A 190 55.73 40.42 -14.78
C GLN A 190 56.29 40.84 -16.14
N LYS A 191 55.56 40.62 -17.24
CA LYS A 191 55.99 41.12 -18.56
C LYS A 191 56.15 42.64 -18.59
N GLN A 192 55.26 43.37 -17.94
CA GLN A 192 55.33 44.83 -17.91
C GLN A 192 56.50 45.33 -17.05
N GLU A 193 56.77 44.66 -15.92
CA GLU A 193 57.94 44.90 -15.07
C GLU A 193 59.24 44.57 -15.82
N GLU A 194 59.34 43.41 -16.49
CA GLU A 194 60.49 43.04 -17.33
C GLU A 194 60.75 44.07 -18.42
N VAL A 195 59.72 44.53 -19.13
CA VAL A 195 59.86 45.59 -20.15
C VAL A 195 60.32 46.90 -19.52
N GLN A 196 59.79 47.26 -18.35
CA GLN A 196 60.17 48.48 -17.65
C GLN A 196 61.62 48.42 -17.14
N GLU A 197 62.08 47.28 -16.61
CA GLU A 197 63.47 47.06 -16.22
C GLU A 197 64.41 47.19 -17.42
N VAL A 198 64.07 46.56 -18.56
CA VAL A 198 64.85 46.68 -19.80
C VAL A 198 64.92 48.13 -20.29
N LEU A 199 63.80 48.88 -20.23
CA LEU A 199 63.78 50.30 -20.58
C LEU A 199 64.66 51.15 -19.65
N GLN A 200 64.60 50.91 -18.34
CA GLN A 200 65.44 51.63 -17.37
C GLN A 200 66.93 51.33 -17.55
N GLU A 201 67.28 50.08 -17.85
CA GLU A 201 68.67 49.69 -18.12
C GLU A 201 69.17 50.31 -19.45
N ALA A 202 68.32 50.32 -20.48
CA ALA A 202 68.62 51.03 -21.74
C ALA A 202 68.79 52.54 -21.52
N GLU A 203 68.00 53.15 -20.65
CA GLU A 203 68.14 54.58 -20.31
C GLU A 203 69.44 54.86 -19.55
N LYS A 204 69.79 54.04 -18.55
CA LYS A 204 71.07 54.19 -17.81
C LYS A 204 72.27 54.04 -18.74
N THR A 205 72.26 53.04 -19.62
CA THR A 205 73.33 52.84 -20.59
C THR A 205 73.42 53.99 -21.58
N HIS A 206 72.29 54.55 -22.02
CA HIS A 206 72.25 55.74 -22.87
C HIS A 206 72.79 56.99 -22.15
N GLN A 207 72.38 57.25 -20.92
CA GLN A 207 72.90 58.36 -20.10
C GLN A 207 74.41 58.24 -19.87
N ALA A 208 74.91 57.03 -19.60
CA ALA A 208 76.34 56.79 -19.43
C ALA A 208 77.14 57.02 -20.72
N THR A 209 76.59 56.62 -21.87
CA THR A 209 77.23 56.90 -23.18
C THR A 209 77.20 58.38 -23.52
N LEU A 210 76.10 59.07 -23.22
CA LEU A 210 75.98 60.52 -23.43
C LEU A 210 76.95 61.29 -22.53
N GLY A 211 77.09 60.89 -21.26
CA GLY A 211 78.11 61.44 -20.35
C GLY A 211 79.53 61.27 -20.89
N ASN A 212 79.89 60.09 -21.40
CA ASN A 212 81.20 59.84 -22.02
C ASN A 212 81.45 60.74 -23.25
N VAL A 213 80.44 60.93 -24.10
CA VAL A 213 80.53 61.84 -25.26
C VAL A 213 80.69 63.28 -24.80
N MET A 214 79.96 63.70 -23.75
CA MET A 214 80.06 65.04 -23.19
C MET A 214 81.45 65.29 -22.60
N ASP A 215 82.02 64.34 -21.86
CA ASP A 215 83.38 64.44 -21.32
C ASP A 215 84.42 64.57 -22.45
N LYS A 216 84.27 63.79 -23.52
CA LYS A 216 85.12 63.92 -24.72
C LYS A 216 85.00 65.29 -25.37
N LEU A 217 83.79 65.84 -25.47
CA LEU A 217 83.54 67.16 -26.05
C LEU A 217 84.17 68.27 -25.19
N VAL A 218 84.02 68.21 -23.87
CA VAL A 218 84.63 69.18 -22.95
C VAL A 218 86.16 69.11 -23.01
N ASN A 219 86.72 67.89 -23.10
CA ASN A 219 88.17 67.70 -23.26
C ASN A 219 88.67 68.30 -24.58
N THR A 220 88.03 68.00 -25.71
CA THR A 220 88.44 68.56 -27.02
C THR A 220 88.25 70.07 -27.06
N GLN A 221 87.22 70.62 -26.44
CA GLN A 221 87.03 72.06 -26.30
C GLN A 221 88.15 72.70 -25.45
N GLY A 222 88.55 72.04 -24.36
CA GLY A 222 89.70 72.45 -23.54
C GLY A 222 91.01 72.44 -24.31
N GLU A 223 91.25 71.39 -25.11
CA GLU A 223 92.39 71.31 -26.04
C GLU A 223 92.36 72.44 -27.07
N LEU A 224 91.19 72.71 -27.67
CA LEU A 224 91.00 73.78 -28.65
C LEU A 224 91.32 75.16 -28.03
N LEU A 225 90.82 75.44 -26.83
CA LEU A 225 91.12 76.68 -26.11
C LEU A 225 92.61 76.84 -25.79
N SER A 226 93.29 75.74 -25.47
CA SER A 226 94.74 75.75 -25.28
C SER A 226 95.48 76.09 -26.58
N ILE A 227 95.08 75.50 -27.71
CA ILE A 227 95.65 75.82 -29.03
C ILE A 227 95.40 77.29 -29.37
N VAL A 228 94.18 77.81 -29.15
CA VAL A 228 93.85 79.22 -29.38
C VAL A 228 94.74 80.14 -28.54
N LYS A 229 94.97 79.82 -27.26
CA LYS A 229 95.91 80.57 -26.41
C LYS A 229 97.35 80.54 -26.96
N GLN A 230 97.84 79.38 -27.38
CA GLN A 230 99.16 79.25 -27.99
C GLN A 230 99.26 80.08 -29.28
N LEU A 231 98.22 80.07 -30.11
CA LEU A 231 98.15 80.87 -31.34
C LEU A 231 98.15 82.37 -31.04
N GLY A 232 97.45 82.81 -30.00
CA GLY A 232 97.47 84.20 -29.53
C GLY A 232 98.87 84.63 -29.07
N ILE A 233 99.58 83.76 -28.34
CA ILE A 233 100.98 84.02 -27.95
C ILE A 233 101.88 84.09 -29.20
N MET A 234 101.76 83.15 -30.15
CA MET A 234 102.53 83.18 -31.39
C MET A 234 102.24 84.41 -32.25
N THR A 235 100.99 84.88 -32.27
CA THR A 235 100.61 86.12 -32.98
C THR A 235 101.27 87.33 -32.33
N ASN A 236 101.27 87.44 -31.00
CA ASN A 236 101.96 88.52 -30.30
C ASN A 236 103.48 88.49 -30.55
N TRP A 237 104.10 87.30 -30.55
CA TRP A 237 105.52 87.15 -30.91
C TRP A 237 105.80 87.58 -32.34
N LYS A 238 104.93 87.21 -33.28
CA LYS A 238 105.02 87.64 -34.68
C LYS A 238 104.96 89.17 -34.77
N ASP A 239 104.00 89.80 -34.11
CA ASP A 239 103.82 91.25 -34.17
C ASP A 239 104.98 92.00 -33.52
N PHE A 240 105.50 91.53 -32.38
CA PHE A 240 106.71 92.06 -31.74
C PHE A 240 107.93 91.97 -32.66
N LEU A 241 108.15 90.80 -33.29
CA LEU A 241 109.27 90.62 -34.22
C LEU A 241 109.12 91.49 -35.48
N GLU A 242 107.90 91.71 -35.96
CA GLU A 242 107.64 92.59 -37.10
C GLU A 242 107.90 94.07 -36.72
N GLU A 243 107.59 94.47 -35.49
CA GLU A 243 107.91 95.80 -34.95
C GLU A 243 109.42 96.02 -34.84
N GLU A 244 110.18 95.10 -34.22
CA GLU A 244 111.66 95.18 -34.18
C GLU A 244 112.29 95.18 -35.59
N LEU A 245 111.73 94.41 -36.53
CA LEU A 245 112.18 94.42 -37.92
C LEU A 245 111.94 95.79 -38.56
N GLN A 246 110.82 96.45 -38.24
CA GLN A 246 110.51 97.77 -38.77
C GLN A 246 111.38 98.85 -38.13
N GLU A 247 111.69 98.75 -36.84
CA GLU A 247 112.64 99.62 -36.14
C GLU A 247 114.05 99.48 -36.72
N THR A 248 114.54 98.25 -36.91
CA THR A 248 115.83 97.99 -37.55
C THR A 248 115.84 98.49 -38.98
N ARG A 249 114.77 98.29 -39.76
CA ARG A 249 114.61 98.88 -41.11
C ARG A 249 114.73 100.41 -41.05
N ALA A 250 114.05 101.08 -40.11
CA ALA A 250 114.14 102.52 -39.95
C ALA A 250 115.57 102.98 -39.56
N ALA A 251 116.26 102.23 -38.70
CA ALA A 251 117.64 102.50 -38.30
C ALA A 251 118.63 102.34 -39.48
N PHE A 252 118.51 101.27 -40.26
CA PHE A 252 119.31 101.06 -41.48
C PHE A 252 119.05 102.16 -42.49
N GLN A 253 117.78 102.55 -42.70
CA GLN A 253 117.45 103.63 -43.61
C GLN A 253 118.06 104.97 -43.14
N LYS A 254 118.04 105.23 -41.84
CA LYS A 254 118.69 106.42 -41.24
C LYS A 254 120.22 106.40 -41.43
N TYR A 255 120.86 105.25 -41.24
CA TYR A 255 122.30 105.08 -41.48
C TYR A 255 122.68 105.30 -42.94
N ILE A 256 121.90 104.72 -43.87
CA ILE A 256 122.11 104.90 -45.31
C ILE A 256 121.98 106.37 -45.69
N ASN A 257 120.92 107.04 -45.23
CA ASN A 257 120.68 108.46 -45.49
C ASN A 257 121.82 109.35 -44.92
N TYR A 258 122.39 108.99 -43.76
CA TYR A 258 123.51 109.73 -43.15
C TYR A 258 124.84 109.52 -43.87
N THR A 259 125.15 108.27 -44.24
CA THR A 259 126.47 107.89 -44.77
C THR A 259 126.60 108.21 -46.26
N PHE A 260 125.48 108.19 -46.99
CA PHE A 260 125.44 108.42 -48.43
C PHE A 260 124.41 109.53 -48.77
N PRO A 261 124.67 110.79 -48.41
CA PRO A 261 123.73 111.90 -48.65
C PRO A 261 123.50 112.23 -50.14
N LYS A 262 124.25 111.60 -51.04
CA LYS A 262 124.05 111.71 -52.50
C LYS A 262 123.06 110.67 -53.06
N LEU A 263 122.59 109.71 -52.25
CA LEU A 263 121.54 108.76 -52.65
C LEU A 263 120.16 109.38 -52.44
N SER A 264 119.34 109.43 -53.49
CA SER A 264 117.94 109.87 -53.38
C SER A 264 117.11 108.86 -52.57
N PRO A 265 116.10 109.31 -51.79
CA PRO A 265 115.23 108.41 -51.03
C PRO A 265 114.65 107.28 -51.91
N GLY A 266 114.71 106.02 -51.44
CA GLY A 266 114.19 104.84 -52.13
C GLY A 266 115.20 104.02 -52.96
N HIS A 267 116.40 104.55 -53.26
CA HIS A 267 117.42 103.81 -54.02
C HIS A 267 118.05 102.63 -53.26
N ALA A 268 117.89 102.58 -51.93
CA ALA A 268 118.44 101.52 -51.08
C ALA A 268 117.40 100.52 -50.57
N ASP A 269 116.15 100.63 -51.03
CA ASP A 269 115.03 99.79 -50.55
C ASP A 269 115.17 98.31 -50.96
N PHE A 270 116.06 97.98 -51.90
CA PHE A 270 116.36 96.60 -52.27
C PHE A 270 117.11 95.82 -51.18
N ILE A 271 117.78 96.51 -50.23
CA ILE A 271 118.59 95.87 -49.18
C ILE A 271 117.69 95.21 -48.12
N LEU A 272 116.51 95.78 -47.86
CA LEU A 272 115.52 95.27 -46.91
C LEU A 272 114.08 95.46 -47.43
N PRO A 273 113.64 94.65 -48.42
CA PRO A 273 112.33 94.80 -49.08
C PRO A 273 111.16 94.70 -48.10
N GLU A 274 110.14 95.54 -48.24
CA GLU A 274 108.91 95.44 -47.45
C GLU A 274 108.23 94.08 -47.66
N ARG A 275 107.83 93.42 -46.56
CA ARG A 275 106.96 92.26 -46.65
C ARG A 275 105.55 92.71 -47.01
N LYS A 276 104.88 91.97 -47.91
CA LYS A 276 103.47 92.19 -48.23
C LYS A 276 102.66 92.02 -46.94
N LYS A 277 101.96 93.07 -46.48
CA LYS A 277 101.03 92.95 -45.36
C LYS A 277 100.04 91.82 -45.65
N THR A 278 99.77 91.00 -44.64
CA THR A 278 98.72 89.99 -44.69
C THR A 278 97.41 90.67 -45.14
N PRO A 279 96.72 90.17 -46.18
CA PRO A 279 95.47 90.76 -46.65
C PRO A 279 94.43 90.76 -45.53
N SER A 280 93.75 91.89 -45.33
CA SER A 280 92.77 92.15 -44.26
C SER A 280 91.51 91.27 -44.28
N ASN A 281 91.47 90.20 -45.08
CA ASN A 281 90.33 89.30 -45.25
C ASN A 281 90.27 88.17 -44.20
N LEU A 282 91.02 88.30 -43.09
CA LEU A 282 91.04 87.34 -41.99
C LEU A 282 90.69 87.98 -40.63
N ILE A 283 90.07 89.16 -40.62
CA ILE A 283 89.36 89.65 -39.44
C ILE A 283 88.05 88.87 -39.40
N ILE A 284 87.98 87.87 -38.52
CA ILE A 284 86.72 87.26 -38.14
C ILE A 284 86.00 88.31 -37.29
N GLU A 285 84.81 88.75 -37.73
CA GLU A 285 83.89 89.48 -36.88
C GLU A 285 83.51 88.59 -35.69
N GLU A 286 84.05 88.87 -34.51
CA GLU A 286 83.45 88.43 -33.27
C GLU A 286 82.12 89.18 -33.14
N ASN A 287 81.00 88.51 -33.46
CA ASN A 287 79.72 88.57 -32.75
C ASN A 287 78.61 87.91 -33.60
N GLU A 288 78.28 86.66 -33.28
CA GLU A 288 76.90 86.15 -33.14
C GLU A 288 76.94 84.61 -33.06
N THR A 289 76.65 84.06 -31.89
CA THR A 289 75.99 82.74 -31.71
C THR A 289 75.71 82.54 -30.22
N THR A 290 74.68 83.20 -29.71
CA THR A 290 73.85 82.63 -28.65
C THR A 290 72.75 81.83 -29.32
N LEU A 291 72.87 80.50 -29.24
CA LEU A 291 71.83 79.53 -29.54
C LEU A 291 71.00 79.32 -28.27
N ASP A 292 69.68 79.25 -28.45
CA ASP A 292 68.73 78.58 -27.54
C ASP A 292 69.14 77.12 -27.28
#